data_AF-A0A958D286-F1
#
_entry.id   AF-A0A958D286-F1
#
_cell.length_a   1.000
_cell.length_b   1.000
_cell.length_c   1.000
_cell.angle_alpha   90.00
_cell.angle_beta   90.00
_cell.angle_gamma   90.00
#
_symmetry.space_group_name_H-M   'P 1'
#
loop_
_entity.id
_entity.type
_entity.pdbx_description
1 polymer ?
#
loop_
_entity_poly.entity_id
_entity_poly.type
_entity_poly.pdbx_seq_one_letter_code
_entity_poly.pdbx_strand_id
1 'polypeptide(L)'
;MTDTLISALGSIFPPGRLLTQAAQVAPYECDALTAMRVRPRAVVLAESQQEVIDTVRLCNRLRVPFVARGSGTSLSGGSLPIAEGIVIALNRLNRVLKLDPDARIAVVEPGVINLNVTKAAAPYGLYYAPDPASQSVCTVGGNIAFNSGGVHCLKYGMTSNHILGLKVVLADGEVVSFGSESLEATGPDLPGFFVGSEGLFGIALEATLRLIPRVETYRTVLAAYRTLEAAGNAVAMVVASGLLPGAMEIMDPLAIKATEEAAHAGYPLDAGGLMIVELEGEAVQVEVEFERLLEVIRESGAYQIRAAQNDAERLLIWKGRKGAFSAVGRLSPQYVVQDGVVPRSSLGEALASIEALSQKYSLPVANVFHAGDGNLHPLILYDARITGAYDRAEEMASEILDLCIGLGGSITGEHGIGMEKRAHLPRMFSEYDMATMTRMRRAMDPLEIANRGKMLQVAGNGDRLSVISDQSSVASGQLRRETDRGKSGPADVVQPQNLAELQYVVRSCERLVVRGGGSKHALSAAQDGTMVLDMRGLSGIVEYVPDEFTFTALAGTPVSDVAAMLAEHGQYLPFDPPLADAGATLGGTVAAGLSGPGR
;
A
#
# COMPACT_ATOMS: atom_id res chain seq x y z
N MET A 1 -41.97 9.18 -15.38
CA MET A 1 -41.85 8.59 -14.03
C MET A 1 -40.69 9.29 -13.36
N THR A 2 -40.91 9.93 -12.21
CA THR A 2 -39.86 10.61 -11.45
C THR A 2 -38.86 9.57 -10.95
N ASP A 3 -37.58 9.80 -11.21
CA ASP A 3 -36.52 8.90 -10.76
C ASP A 3 -36.46 8.89 -9.22
N THR A 4 -36.88 7.78 -8.61
CA THR A 4 -36.99 7.61 -7.14
C THR A 4 -35.68 7.94 -6.42
N LEU A 5 -34.54 7.62 -7.03
CA LEU A 5 -33.23 7.94 -6.46
C LEU A 5 -32.98 9.44 -6.44
N ILE A 6 -33.15 10.12 -7.57
CA ILE A 6 -32.89 11.55 -7.70
C ILE A 6 -33.84 12.36 -6.82
N SER A 7 -35.11 11.95 -6.72
CA SER A 7 -36.08 12.59 -5.82
C SER A 7 -35.68 12.44 -4.35
N ALA A 8 -35.20 11.26 -3.94
CA ALA A 8 -34.74 11.03 -2.57
C ALA A 8 -33.45 11.81 -2.26
N LEU A 9 -32.50 11.85 -3.20
CA LEU A 9 -31.30 12.67 -3.09
C LEU A 9 -31.63 14.17 -2.99
N GLY A 10 -32.64 14.64 -3.73
CA GLY A 10 -33.12 16.03 -3.63
C GLY A 10 -33.73 16.40 -2.28
N SER A 11 -34.02 15.42 -1.42
CA SER A 11 -34.44 15.67 -0.03
C SER A 11 -33.26 15.80 0.94
N ILE A 12 -32.06 15.34 0.53
CA ILE A 12 -30.81 15.44 1.30
C ILE A 12 -29.99 16.65 0.82
N PHE A 13 -29.93 16.86 -0.50
CA PHE A 13 -29.07 17.86 -1.13
C PHE A 13 -29.88 18.97 -1.81
N PRO A 14 -29.48 20.24 -1.64
CA PRO A 14 -30.05 21.33 -2.43
C PRO A 14 -29.64 21.22 -3.90
N PRO A 15 -30.35 21.87 -4.84
CA PRO A 15 -30.09 21.77 -6.28
C PRO A 15 -28.64 22.06 -6.72
N GLY A 16 -27.92 22.93 -6.01
CA GLY A 16 -26.52 23.25 -6.30
C GLY A 16 -25.49 22.18 -5.88
N ARG A 17 -25.91 21.16 -5.12
CA ARG A 17 -25.06 20.07 -4.63
C ARG A 17 -25.51 18.68 -5.11
N LEU A 18 -26.57 18.62 -5.92
CA LEU A 18 -27.02 17.44 -6.64
C LEU A 18 -26.85 17.65 -8.15
N LEU A 19 -25.79 17.08 -8.71
CA LEU A 19 -25.42 17.24 -10.12
C LEU A 19 -25.99 16.08 -10.93
N THR A 20 -26.73 16.38 -11.99
CA THR A 20 -27.37 15.36 -12.86
C THR A 20 -27.24 15.68 -14.34
N GLN A 21 -26.99 16.94 -14.70
CA GLN A 21 -26.81 17.36 -16.08
C GLN A 21 -25.45 16.89 -16.61
N ALA A 22 -25.39 16.59 -17.91
CA ALA A 22 -24.19 16.04 -18.56
C ALA A 22 -22.94 16.89 -18.29
N ALA A 23 -23.04 18.21 -18.49
CA ALA A 23 -21.92 19.12 -18.26
C ALA A 23 -21.49 19.19 -16.79
N GLN A 24 -22.40 19.00 -15.84
CA GLN A 24 -22.09 19.02 -14.40
C GLN A 24 -21.36 17.75 -13.96
N VAL A 25 -21.71 16.59 -14.53
CA VAL A 25 -21.13 15.30 -14.14
C VAL A 25 -19.86 14.96 -14.93
N ALA A 26 -19.62 15.61 -16.08
CA ALA A 26 -18.45 15.38 -16.93
C ALA A 26 -17.09 15.39 -16.19
N PRO A 27 -16.82 16.30 -15.23
CA PRO A 27 -15.56 16.29 -14.47
C PRO A 27 -15.36 15.05 -13.59
N TYR A 28 -16.44 14.29 -13.36
CA TYR A 28 -16.43 13.12 -12.49
C TYR A 28 -16.37 11.79 -13.25
N GLU A 29 -16.37 11.79 -14.59
CA GLU A 29 -16.47 10.57 -15.41
C GLU A 29 -15.25 9.64 -15.33
N CYS A 30 -14.10 10.17 -14.89
CA CYS A 30 -12.86 9.44 -14.68
C CYS A 30 -12.06 10.05 -13.54
N ASP A 31 -11.09 9.32 -13.02
CA ASP A 31 -10.00 9.86 -12.22
C ASP A 31 -8.81 10.25 -13.11
N ALA A 32 -7.58 10.23 -12.61
CA ALA A 32 -6.41 10.58 -13.39
C ALA A 32 -6.08 9.53 -14.47
N LEU A 33 -6.67 8.32 -14.40
CA LEU A 33 -6.65 7.35 -15.49
C LEU A 33 -7.69 7.72 -16.56
N THR A 34 -7.37 8.75 -17.35
CA THR A 34 -8.32 9.37 -18.29
C THR A 34 -8.74 8.49 -19.48
N ALA A 35 -8.07 7.35 -19.68
CA ALA A 35 -8.40 6.34 -20.70
C ALA A 35 -9.73 5.62 -20.40
N MET A 36 -10.13 5.51 -19.13
CA MET A 36 -11.38 4.89 -18.72
C MET A 36 -12.39 5.96 -18.28
N ARG A 37 -13.59 5.97 -18.87
CA ARG A 37 -14.63 6.97 -18.57
C ARG A 37 -16.01 6.33 -18.46
N VAL A 38 -16.74 6.69 -17.42
CA VAL A 38 -18.12 6.26 -17.19
C VAL A 38 -18.92 7.43 -16.63
N ARG A 39 -20.04 7.76 -17.26
CA ARG A 39 -20.95 8.79 -16.76
C ARG A 39 -21.81 8.24 -15.61
N PRO A 40 -21.74 8.81 -14.39
CA PRO A 40 -22.64 8.42 -13.30
C PRO A 40 -24.06 8.95 -13.50
N ARG A 41 -25.03 8.38 -12.78
CA ARG A 41 -26.41 8.91 -12.75
C ARG A 41 -26.48 10.28 -12.08
N ALA A 42 -25.72 10.46 -11.01
CA ALA A 42 -25.64 11.71 -10.27
C ALA A 42 -24.31 11.84 -9.52
N VAL A 43 -23.96 13.07 -9.19
CA VAL A 43 -22.88 13.39 -8.25
C VAL A 43 -23.47 14.22 -7.12
N VAL A 44 -23.16 13.86 -5.88
CA VAL A 44 -23.54 14.64 -4.70
C VAL A 44 -22.31 15.26 -4.06
N LEU A 45 -22.43 16.54 -3.70
CA LEU A 45 -21.36 17.30 -3.04
C LEU A 45 -21.68 17.37 -1.54
N ALA A 46 -21.11 16.45 -0.77
CA ALA A 46 -21.34 16.40 0.68
C ALA A 46 -20.55 17.49 1.39
N GLU A 47 -21.16 18.11 2.40
CA GLU A 47 -20.57 19.15 3.26
C GLU A 47 -20.60 18.77 4.75
N SER A 48 -21.22 17.64 5.09
CA SER A 48 -21.24 17.12 6.46
C SER A 48 -21.16 15.60 6.48
N GLN A 49 -20.68 15.04 7.59
CA GLN A 49 -20.66 13.58 7.81
C GLN A 49 -22.07 12.99 7.70
N GLN A 50 -23.09 13.71 8.20
CA GLN A 50 -24.48 13.24 8.19
C GLN A 50 -25.03 13.06 6.76
N GLU A 51 -24.72 13.98 5.85
CA GLU A 51 -25.12 13.86 4.43
C GLU A 51 -24.48 12.63 3.77
N VAL A 52 -23.21 12.33 4.08
CA VAL A 52 -22.54 11.11 3.60
C VAL A 52 -23.25 9.87 4.13
N ILE A 53 -23.51 9.82 5.44
CA ILE A 53 -24.19 8.70 6.10
C ILE A 53 -25.59 8.47 5.50
N ASP A 54 -26.40 9.51 5.36
CA ASP A 54 -27.75 9.42 4.83
C ASP A 54 -27.77 9.00 3.35
N THR A 55 -26.77 9.44 2.59
CA THR A 55 -26.56 9.00 1.20
C THR A 55 -26.22 7.52 1.13
N VAL A 56 -25.29 7.03 1.96
CA VAL A 56 -24.93 5.60 1.98
C VAL A 56 -26.13 4.74 2.39
N ARG A 57 -26.90 5.15 3.41
CA ARG A 57 -28.14 4.47 3.82
C ARG A 57 -29.19 4.46 2.71
N LEU A 58 -29.31 5.55 1.95
CA LEU A 58 -30.20 5.62 0.79
C LEU A 58 -29.74 4.66 -0.31
N CYS A 59 -28.45 4.65 -0.64
CA CYS A 59 -27.85 3.72 -1.59
C CYS A 59 -28.07 2.26 -1.18
N ASN A 60 -27.87 1.93 0.10
CA ASN A 60 -28.13 0.61 0.64
C ASN A 60 -29.60 0.20 0.47
N ARG A 61 -30.53 1.04 0.94
CA ARG A 61 -31.97 0.79 0.84
C ARG A 61 -32.46 0.61 -0.60
N LEU A 62 -31.93 1.40 -1.54
CA LEU A 62 -32.30 1.35 -2.95
C LEU A 62 -31.43 0.39 -3.78
N ARG A 63 -30.43 -0.25 -3.17
CA ARG A 63 -29.43 -1.11 -3.82
C ARG A 63 -28.71 -0.42 -4.99
N VAL A 64 -28.43 0.88 -4.82
CA VAL A 64 -27.72 1.70 -5.80
C VAL A 64 -26.24 1.71 -5.44
N PRO A 65 -25.33 1.32 -6.34
CA PRO A 65 -23.92 1.38 -6.06
C PRO A 65 -23.43 2.84 -5.97
N PHE A 66 -22.39 3.06 -5.17
CA PHE A 66 -21.79 4.37 -5.02
C PHE A 66 -20.26 4.30 -5.12
N VAL A 67 -19.66 5.43 -5.50
CA VAL A 67 -18.21 5.64 -5.47
C VAL A 67 -17.93 6.86 -4.61
N ALA A 68 -17.14 6.69 -3.56
CA ALA A 68 -16.63 7.81 -2.77
C ALA A 68 -15.42 8.41 -3.48
N ARG A 69 -15.37 9.73 -3.59
CA ARG A 69 -14.31 10.41 -4.34
C ARG A 69 -13.81 11.65 -3.61
N GLY A 70 -12.49 11.70 -3.42
CA GLY A 70 -11.76 12.92 -3.06
C GLY A 70 -11.45 13.76 -4.31
N SER A 71 -10.20 14.18 -4.49
CA SER A 71 -9.79 14.97 -5.67
C SER A 71 -9.75 14.19 -7.00
N GLY A 72 -9.88 12.86 -6.98
CA GLY A 72 -9.85 12.03 -8.19
C GLY A 72 -8.48 11.95 -8.85
N THR A 73 -7.42 11.89 -8.05
CA THR A 73 -6.01 11.80 -8.50
C THR A 73 -5.52 10.36 -8.67
N SER A 74 -6.38 9.36 -8.46
CA SER A 74 -6.05 7.93 -8.64
C SER A 74 -5.70 7.62 -10.09
N LEU A 75 -4.72 6.72 -10.29
CA LEU A 75 -4.21 6.29 -11.59
C LEU A 75 -4.62 4.86 -11.97
N SER A 76 -5.37 4.16 -11.10
CA SER A 76 -5.79 2.77 -11.33
C SER A 76 -7.24 2.62 -11.78
N GLY A 77 -7.97 3.73 -11.95
CA GLY A 77 -9.42 3.71 -12.14
C GLY A 77 -10.20 3.30 -10.89
N GLY A 78 -9.56 3.30 -9.72
CA GLY A 78 -10.20 2.93 -8.45
C GLY A 78 -11.33 3.88 -8.04
N SER A 79 -11.39 5.09 -8.58
CA SER A 79 -12.55 6.01 -8.40
C SER A 79 -13.37 6.24 -9.67
N LEU A 80 -13.25 5.34 -10.65
CA LEU A 80 -14.08 5.33 -11.86
C LEU A 80 -15.56 5.16 -11.47
N PRO A 81 -16.48 6.03 -11.93
CA PRO A 81 -17.89 5.90 -11.62
C PRO A 81 -18.53 4.62 -12.14
N ILE A 82 -19.77 4.40 -11.71
CA ILE A 82 -20.62 3.30 -12.14
C ILE A 82 -21.82 3.90 -12.85
N ALA A 83 -22.16 3.40 -14.04
CA ALA A 83 -23.18 4.00 -14.89
C ALA A 83 -24.55 4.08 -14.21
N GLU A 84 -24.91 3.05 -13.45
CA GLU A 84 -26.14 2.97 -12.65
C GLU A 84 -26.02 3.53 -11.23
N GLY A 85 -24.84 4.01 -10.85
CA GLY A 85 -24.51 4.48 -9.51
C GLY A 85 -24.41 5.99 -9.37
N ILE A 86 -23.96 6.42 -8.19
CA ILE A 86 -23.67 7.82 -7.89
C ILE A 86 -22.22 8.01 -7.43
N VAL A 87 -21.72 9.24 -7.57
CA VAL A 87 -20.46 9.66 -6.97
C VAL A 87 -20.75 10.53 -5.75
N ILE A 88 -20.13 10.21 -4.61
CA ILE A 88 -20.18 11.00 -3.38
C ILE A 88 -18.86 11.77 -3.27
N ALA A 89 -18.88 13.06 -3.58
CA ALA A 89 -17.70 13.91 -3.52
C ALA A 89 -17.47 14.42 -2.10
N LEU A 90 -16.26 14.22 -1.58
CA LEU A 90 -15.91 14.47 -0.17
C LEU A 90 -15.08 15.75 0.05
N ASN A 91 -14.69 16.45 -1.02
CA ASN A 91 -13.75 17.59 -0.96
C ASN A 91 -14.20 18.76 -0.07
N ARG A 92 -15.48 18.86 0.31
CA ARG A 92 -15.97 19.91 1.20
C ARG A 92 -16.00 19.50 2.68
N LEU A 93 -15.79 18.23 3.01
CA LEU A 93 -15.46 17.77 4.36
C LEU A 93 -13.95 17.89 4.54
N ASN A 94 -13.44 19.11 4.68
CA ASN A 94 -12.00 19.41 4.57
C ASN A 94 -11.42 20.16 5.79
N ARG A 95 -12.01 19.96 6.97
CA ARG A 95 -11.56 20.59 8.21
C ARG A 95 -10.53 19.73 8.93
N VAL A 96 -9.53 20.38 9.50
CA VAL A 96 -8.74 19.83 10.61
C VAL A 96 -9.56 20.04 11.88
N LEU A 97 -10.04 18.96 12.46
CA LEU A 97 -10.96 18.97 13.61
C LEU A 97 -10.20 19.15 14.94
N LYS A 98 -9.00 18.57 15.03
CA LYS A 98 -8.10 18.66 16.19
C LYS A 98 -6.65 18.61 15.72
N LEU A 99 -5.78 19.35 16.38
CA LEU A 99 -4.33 19.26 16.26
C LEU A 99 -3.76 19.30 17.67
N ASP A 100 -3.08 18.24 18.07
CA ASP A 100 -2.49 18.09 19.41
C ASP A 100 -0.98 17.84 19.25
N PRO A 101 -0.16 18.89 19.41
CA PRO A 101 1.29 18.80 19.26
C PRO A 101 1.96 17.91 20.31
N ASP A 102 1.43 17.88 21.53
CA ASP A 102 2.00 17.12 22.65
C ASP A 102 1.78 15.63 22.43
N ALA A 103 0.57 15.25 22.02
CA ALA A 103 0.26 13.89 21.61
C ALA A 103 0.81 13.52 20.22
N ARG A 104 1.26 14.52 19.44
CA ARG A 104 1.70 14.39 18.04
C ARG A 104 0.63 13.75 17.15
N ILE A 105 -0.60 14.23 17.26
CA ILE A 105 -1.72 13.77 16.43
C ILE A 105 -2.47 14.92 15.76
N ALA A 106 -3.13 14.60 14.65
CA ALA A 106 -4.15 15.45 14.05
C ALA A 106 -5.41 14.62 13.75
N VAL A 107 -6.59 15.18 14.01
CA VAL A 107 -7.85 14.57 13.62
C VAL A 107 -8.45 15.38 12.49
N VAL A 108 -8.74 14.74 11.36
CA VAL A 108 -9.08 15.42 10.11
C VAL A 108 -10.27 14.79 9.40
N GLU A 109 -11.00 15.61 8.66
CA GLU A 109 -12.01 15.15 7.71
C GLU A 109 -11.37 14.61 6.40
N PRO A 110 -12.03 13.68 5.69
CA PRO A 110 -11.43 12.95 4.56
C PRO A 110 -11.07 13.84 3.36
N GLY A 111 -11.71 15.00 3.21
CA GLY A 111 -11.47 15.96 2.13
C GLY A 111 -10.31 16.92 2.40
N VAL A 112 -9.63 16.84 3.55
CA VAL A 112 -8.42 17.62 3.80
C VAL A 112 -7.36 17.24 2.78
N ILE A 113 -6.77 18.25 2.12
CA ILE A 113 -5.62 18.05 1.22
C ILE A 113 -4.43 17.57 2.05
N ASN A 114 -3.75 16.51 1.62
CA ASN A 114 -2.65 15.88 2.34
C ASN A 114 -1.62 16.91 2.86
N LEU A 115 -1.07 17.74 1.97
CA LEU A 115 -0.07 18.75 2.32
C LEU A 115 -0.57 19.80 3.33
N ASN A 116 -1.88 20.02 3.41
CA ASN A 116 -2.43 20.98 4.37
C ASN A 116 -2.32 20.48 5.82
N VAL A 117 -2.25 19.17 6.07
CA VAL A 117 -1.97 18.62 7.40
C VAL A 117 -0.58 19.05 7.86
N THR A 118 0.43 18.84 7.01
CA THR A 118 1.82 19.29 7.28
C THR A 118 1.91 20.79 7.48
N LYS A 119 1.22 21.60 6.66
CA LYS A 119 1.19 23.07 6.84
C LYS A 119 0.59 23.48 8.18
N ALA A 120 -0.45 22.79 8.66
CA ALA A 120 -1.08 23.07 9.94
C ALA A 120 -0.19 22.65 11.13
N ALA A 121 0.57 21.55 10.99
CA ALA A 121 1.46 21.01 12.02
C ALA A 121 2.83 21.73 12.09
N ALA A 122 3.27 22.35 10.99
CA ALA A 122 4.59 22.97 10.86
C ALA A 122 4.97 24.01 11.95
N PRO A 123 4.07 24.86 12.47
CA PRO A 123 4.38 25.78 13.57
C PRO A 123 4.85 25.09 14.86
N TYR A 124 4.54 23.80 15.02
CA TYR A 124 4.92 22.98 16.17
C TYR A 124 6.14 22.09 15.89
N GLY A 125 6.82 22.28 14.75
CA GLY A 125 7.95 21.43 14.36
C GLY A 125 7.54 20.01 13.96
N LEU A 126 6.27 19.81 13.57
CA LEU A 126 5.71 18.51 13.19
C LEU A 126 5.28 18.48 11.71
N TYR A 127 5.17 17.29 11.14
CA TYR A 127 4.59 17.06 9.81
C TYR A 127 3.87 15.70 9.70
N TYR A 128 3.07 15.55 8.65
CA TYR A 128 2.45 14.28 8.25
C TYR A 128 3.31 13.62 7.17
N ALA A 129 3.75 12.39 7.43
CA ALA A 129 4.83 11.77 6.67
C ALA A 129 4.46 11.33 5.23
N PRO A 130 3.29 10.70 4.98
CA PRO A 130 2.93 10.24 3.64
C PRO A 130 2.91 11.39 2.65
N ASP A 131 3.79 11.35 1.65
CA ASP A 131 4.10 12.48 0.78
C ASP A 131 3.92 12.19 -0.72
N PRO A 132 2.78 11.61 -1.16
CA PRO A 132 2.57 11.22 -2.55
C PRO A 132 2.86 12.37 -3.50
N ALA A 133 3.24 12.07 -4.75
CA ALA A 133 3.55 13.12 -5.74
C ALA A 133 2.40 14.13 -5.93
N SER A 134 1.16 13.68 -5.70
CA SER A 134 -0.06 14.50 -5.76
C SER A 134 -0.44 15.19 -4.44
N GLN A 135 0.40 15.19 -3.39
CA GLN A 135 0.09 15.72 -2.03
C GLN A 135 -0.48 17.14 -1.96
N SER A 136 -0.20 17.97 -2.96
CA SER A 136 -0.77 19.32 -3.07
C SER A 136 -2.25 19.34 -3.50
N VAL A 137 -2.79 18.20 -3.93
CA VAL A 137 -4.15 18.04 -4.48
C VAL A 137 -4.88 16.83 -3.90
N CYS A 138 -4.21 15.71 -3.65
CA CYS A 138 -4.86 14.51 -3.10
C CYS A 138 -5.38 14.78 -1.69
N THR A 139 -6.47 14.10 -1.34
CA THR A 139 -7.13 14.24 -0.05
C THR A 139 -6.75 13.08 0.88
N VAL A 140 -6.75 13.29 2.18
CA VAL A 140 -6.44 12.26 3.20
C VAL A 140 -7.33 11.02 3.05
N GLY A 141 -8.63 11.18 2.79
CA GLY A 141 -9.54 10.06 2.54
C GLY A 141 -9.19 9.25 1.29
N GLY A 142 -8.59 9.89 0.29
CA GLY A 142 -8.05 9.20 -0.88
C GLY A 142 -6.78 8.43 -0.50
N ASN A 143 -5.90 9.03 0.30
CA ASN A 143 -4.70 8.34 0.76
C ASN A 143 -5.03 7.10 1.60
N ILE A 144 -6.05 7.19 2.46
CA ILE A 144 -6.57 6.05 3.22
C ILE A 144 -7.11 4.98 2.28
N ALA A 145 -7.92 5.34 1.29
CA ALA A 145 -8.51 4.37 0.37
C ALA A 145 -7.46 3.59 -0.44
N PHE A 146 -6.37 4.23 -0.86
CA PHE A 146 -5.35 3.62 -1.71
C PHE A 146 -4.08 3.18 -0.96
N ASN A 147 -4.04 3.33 0.38
CA ASN A 147 -2.82 3.18 1.17
C ASN A 147 -1.64 3.95 0.56
N SER A 148 -1.87 5.21 0.17
CA SER A 148 -0.91 5.94 -0.65
C SER A 148 0.48 6.02 -0.03
N GLY A 149 1.47 5.89 -0.90
CA GLY A 149 2.87 6.06 -0.60
C GLY A 149 3.41 7.44 -0.97
N GLY A 150 4.69 7.47 -1.32
CA GLY A 150 5.47 8.64 -1.62
C GLY A 150 6.96 8.36 -1.54
N VAL A 151 7.74 9.41 -1.77
CA VAL A 151 9.20 9.38 -1.84
C VAL A 151 9.84 8.92 -0.52
N HIS A 152 9.22 9.26 0.61
CA HIS A 152 9.78 8.96 1.94
C HIS A 152 9.19 7.70 2.58
N CYS A 153 8.44 6.90 1.81
CA CYS A 153 7.83 5.67 2.33
C CYS A 153 8.86 4.58 2.65
N LEU A 154 10.03 4.61 1.99
CA LEU A 154 11.17 3.77 2.36
C LEU A 154 11.50 3.83 3.86
N LYS A 155 11.48 5.03 4.45
CA LYS A 155 11.84 5.24 5.87
C LYS A 155 10.64 5.30 6.80
N TYR A 156 9.52 5.87 6.37
CA TYR A 156 8.36 6.11 7.24
C TYR A 156 7.15 5.23 6.97
N GLY A 157 7.21 4.35 5.97
CA GLY A 157 6.08 3.53 5.55
C GLY A 157 4.98 4.31 4.84
N MET A 158 3.90 3.59 4.54
CA MET A 158 2.75 4.07 3.75
C MET A 158 1.70 4.72 4.66
N THR A 159 0.61 5.20 4.07
CA THR A 159 -0.50 5.82 4.83
C THR A 159 -0.96 4.96 6.03
N SER A 160 -1.05 3.64 5.90
CA SER A 160 -1.44 2.73 6.99
C SER A 160 -0.61 2.90 8.26
N ASN A 161 0.69 3.18 8.14
CA ASN A 161 1.60 3.38 9.28
C ASN A 161 1.31 4.68 10.06
N HIS A 162 0.51 5.58 9.48
CA HIS A 162 0.21 6.90 10.06
C HIS A 162 -1.26 7.09 10.42
N ILE A 163 -2.09 6.06 10.31
CA ILE A 163 -3.49 6.08 10.75
C ILE A 163 -3.62 5.38 12.10
N LEU A 164 -3.96 6.13 13.14
CA LEU A 164 -4.17 5.58 14.50
C LEU A 164 -5.63 5.18 14.74
N GLY A 165 -6.55 5.90 14.09
CA GLY A 165 -7.97 5.63 14.22
C GLY A 165 -8.80 6.23 13.09
N LEU A 166 -9.97 5.63 12.85
CA LEU A 166 -10.90 6.01 11.81
C LEU A 166 -12.32 5.98 12.36
N LYS A 167 -13.12 6.98 11.96
CA LYS A 167 -14.58 6.89 12.00
C LYS A 167 -15.06 6.58 10.59
N VAL A 168 -15.83 5.53 10.42
CA VAL A 168 -16.22 5.02 9.10
C VAL A 168 -17.73 4.85 9.03
N VAL A 169 -18.32 5.19 7.89
CA VAL A 169 -19.65 4.67 7.52
C VAL A 169 -19.48 3.47 6.61
N LEU A 170 -19.95 2.31 7.05
CA LEU A 170 -19.92 1.06 6.28
C LEU A 170 -20.96 1.07 5.16
N ALA A 171 -20.87 0.12 4.22
CA ALA A 171 -21.77 0.05 3.07
C ALA A 171 -23.26 -0.16 3.43
N ASP A 172 -23.57 -0.65 4.63
CA ASP A 172 -24.92 -0.74 5.18
C ASP A 172 -25.42 0.57 5.84
N GLY A 173 -24.54 1.54 6.02
CA GLY A 173 -24.84 2.81 6.66
C GLY A 173 -24.69 2.80 8.19
N GLU A 174 -24.15 1.73 8.77
CA GLU A 174 -23.67 1.74 10.15
C GLU A 174 -22.42 2.60 10.28
N VAL A 175 -22.28 3.26 11.43
CA VAL A 175 -21.12 4.10 11.73
C VAL A 175 -20.30 3.41 12.82
N VAL A 176 -19.05 3.11 12.48
CA VAL A 176 -18.12 2.38 13.34
C VAL A 176 -16.89 3.22 13.64
N SER A 177 -16.22 2.88 14.74
CA SER A 177 -14.93 3.47 15.12
C SER A 177 -13.89 2.36 15.14
N PHE A 178 -12.80 2.57 14.41
CA PHE A 178 -11.65 1.66 14.34
C PHE A 178 -10.44 2.35 14.95
N GLY A 179 -9.70 1.65 15.80
CA GLY A 179 -8.55 2.23 16.49
C GLY A 179 -8.94 3.35 17.48
N SER A 180 -7.98 4.22 17.79
CA SER A 180 -8.19 5.34 18.71
C SER A 180 -7.13 6.43 18.51
N GLU A 181 -7.12 7.45 19.36
CA GLU A 181 -6.02 8.43 19.39
C GLU A 181 -4.73 7.89 20.04
N SER A 182 -4.80 6.71 20.67
CA SER A 182 -3.65 6.04 21.27
C SER A 182 -2.83 5.30 20.22
N LEU A 183 -1.51 5.28 20.41
CA LEU A 183 -0.60 4.39 19.67
C LEU A 183 -0.85 2.90 20.00
N GLU A 184 -1.48 2.64 21.15
CA GLU A 184 -1.93 1.31 21.55
C GLU A 184 -3.37 1.07 21.14
N ALA A 185 -3.64 -0.09 20.53
CA ALA A 185 -4.98 -0.53 20.19
C ALA A 185 -5.37 -1.79 20.97
N THR A 186 -6.67 -1.97 21.19
CA THR A 186 -7.23 -3.23 21.70
C THR A 186 -7.76 -4.06 20.54
N GLY A 187 -7.35 -5.32 20.46
CA GLY A 187 -7.82 -6.24 19.41
C GLY A 187 -7.03 -6.13 18.11
N PRO A 188 -7.59 -6.62 16.99
CA PRO A 188 -6.94 -6.56 15.68
C PRO A 188 -6.74 -5.12 15.19
N ASP A 189 -5.78 -4.94 14.28
CA ASP A 189 -5.58 -3.67 13.57
C ASP A 189 -6.69 -3.42 12.53
N LEU A 190 -7.83 -2.92 13.01
CA LEU A 190 -8.97 -2.55 12.18
C LEU A 190 -8.71 -1.32 11.29
N PRO A 191 -7.95 -0.27 11.73
CA PRO A 191 -7.50 0.78 10.81
C PRO A 191 -6.71 0.23 9.62
N GLY A 192 -5.70 -0.63 9.87
CA GLY A 192 -4.92 -1.28 8.82
C GLY A 192 -5.77 -2.14 7.89
N PHE A 193 -6.78 -2.84 8.41
CA PHE A 193 -7.75 -3.58 7.58
C PHE A 193 -8.59 -2.67 6.66
N PHE A 194 -8.90 -1.44 7.07
CA PHE A 194 -9.69 -0.51 6.27
C PHE A 194 -8.85 0.26 5.23
N VAL A 195 -7.61 0.62 5.58
CA VAL A 195 -6.69 1.32 4.69
C VAL A 195 -6.32 0.43 3.50
N GLY A 196 -6.28 1.00 2.29
CA GLY A 196 -6.03 0.23 1.06
C GLY A 196 -7.24 -0.56 0.54
N SER A 197 -8.41 -0.43 1.18
CA SER A 197 -9.64 -1.09 0.73
C SER A 197 -10.25 -0.45 -0.53
N GLU A 198 -9.70 0.61 -1.08
CA GLU A 198 -10.21 1.34 -2.26
C GLU A 198 -11.69 1.76 -2.14
N GLY A 199 -12.20 1.96 -0.92
CA GLY A 199 -13.61 2.30 -0.69
C GLY A 199 -14.57 1.13 -0.86
N LEU A 200 -14.05 -0.10 -0.89
CA LEU A 200 -14.84 -1.33 -0.99
C LEU A 200 -15.67 -1.63 0.27
N PHE A 201 -15.25 -1.15 1.44
CA PHE A 201 -15.94 -1.44 2.71
C PHE A 201 -16.87 -0.31 3.17
N GLY A 202 -16.67 0.91 2.67
CA GLY A 202 -17.36 2.09 3.14
C GLY A 202 -16.55 3.37 2.91
N ILE A 203 -16.83 4.40 3.71
CA ILE A 203 -16.24 5.74 3.59
C ILE A 203 -15.70 6.18 4.95
N ALA A 204 -14.41 6.55 4.99
CA ALA A 204 -13.85 7.24 6.15
C ALA A 204 -14.48 8.64 6.27
N LEU A 205 -15.04 8.93 7.45
CA LEU A 205 -15.65 10.22 7.80
C LEU A 205 -14.70 11.13 8.58
N GLU A 206 -13.73 10.53 9.26
CA GLU A 206 -12.75 11.18 10.13
C GLU A 206 -11.54 10.25 10.29
N ALA A 207 -10.34 10.82 10.36
CA ALA A 207 -9.10 10.08 10.56
C ALA A 207 -8.23 10.74 11.62
N THR A 208 -7.71 9.93 12.55
CA THR A 208 -6.67 10.33 13.49
C THR A 208 -5.32 9.94 12.91
N LEU A 209 -4.51 10.96 12.62
CA LEU A 209 -3.20 10.86 11.97
C LEU A 209 -2.09 10.95 13.01
N ARG A 210 -1.07 10.11 12.85
CA ARG A 210 0.23 10.27 13.53
C ARG A 210 1.02 11.38 12.86
N LEU A 211 1.55 12.30 13.65
CA LEU A 211 2.49 13.32 13.22
C LEU A 211 3.89 12.97 13.70
N ILE A 212 4.90 13.36 12.94
CA ILE A 212 6.31 13.12 13.26
C ILE A 212 7.09 14.43 13.32
N PRO A 213 8.13 14.53 14.17
CA PRO A 213 9.02 15.68 14.22
C PRO A 213 9.68 15.94 12.88
N ARG A 214 9.80 17.21 12.49
CA ARG A 214 10.64 17.61 11.37
C ARG A 214 12.09 17.22 11.64
N VAL A 215 12.73 16.65 10.64
CA VAL A 215 14.15 16.31 10.69
C VAL A 215 15.02 17.58 10.77
N GLU A 216 16.20 17.45 11.35
CA GLU A 216 17.13 18.55 11.57
C GLU A 216 17.88 18.94 10.29
N THR A 217 18.38 17.94 9.54
CA THR A 217 19.18 18.17 8.33
C THR A 217 18.85 17.20 7.21
N TYR A 218 19.24 17.60 6.00
CA TYR A 218 19.17 16.80 4.78
C TYR A 218 20.52 16.79 4.06
N ARG A 219 20.82 15.67 3.40
CA ARG A 219 21.90 15.55 2.41
C ARG A 219 21.37 14.85 1.16
N THR A 220 21.28 15.59 0.06
CA THR A 220 20.79 15.08 -1.24
C THR A 220 21.94 14.90 -2.21
N VAL A 221 22.06 13.72 -2.81
CA VAL A 221 23.09 13.36 -3.79
C VAL A 221 22.45 12.96 -5.10
N LEU A 222 22.95 13.52 -6.20
CA LEU A 222 22.74 13.02 -7.55
C LEU A 222 23.93 12.17 -7.97
N ALA A 223 23.66 10.99 -8.54
CA ALA A 223 24.67 10.10 -9.10
C ALA A 223 24.27 9.67 -10.51
N ALA A 224 25.13 9.96 -11.49
CA ALA A 224 24.87 9.67 -12.89
C ALA A 224 25.60 8.40 -13.35
N TYR A 225 24.89 7.56 -14.08
CA TYR A 225 25.37 6.27 -14.58
C TYR A 225 25.26 6.19 -16.10
N ARG A 226 26.09 5.33 -16.69
CA ARG A 226 26.12 5.10 -18.15
C ARG A 226 24.92 4.30 -18.65
N THR A 227 24.33 3.47 -17.80
CA THR A 227 23.15 2.65 -18.10
C THR A 227 22.16 2.70 -16.95
N LEU A 228 20.89 2.43 -17.26
CA LEU A 228 19.82 2.36 -16.27
C LEU A 228 20.01 1.15 -15.32
N GLU A 229 20.48 0.03 -15.85
CA GLU A 229 20.86 -1.16 -15.08
C GLU A 229 21.93 -0.85 -14.02
N ALA A 230 22.98 -0.08 -14.37
CA ALA A 230 24.02 0.30 -13.42
C ALA A 230 23.47 1.19 -12.29
N ALA A 231 22.54 2.09 -12.60
CA ALA A 231 21.84 2.87 -11.57
C ALA A 231 21.01 1.96 -10.66
N GLY A 232 20.28 0.97 -11.21
CA GLY A 232 19.54 -0.03 -10.44
C GLY A 232 20.43 -0.86 -9.52
N ASN A 233 21.59 -1.32 -10.00
CA ASN A 233 22.54 -2.09 -9.18
C ASN A 233 23.13 -1.24 -8.03
N ALA A 234 23.31 0.06 -8.24
CA ALA A 234 23.80 0.96 -7.19
C ALA A 234 22.82 1.10 -6.01
N VAL A 235 21.52 0.98 -6.26
CA VAL A 235 20.47 1.01 -5.21
C VAL A 235 20.68 -0.15 -4.24
N ALA A 236 20.85 -1.36 -4.78
CA ALA A 236 21.13 -2.55 -3.97
C ALA A 236 22.42 -2.39 -3.15
N MET A 237 23.47 -1.79 -3.73
CA MET A 237 24.72 -1.52 -3.01
C MET A 237 24.55 -0.55 -1.83
N VAL A 238 23.74 0.51 -1.99
CA VAL A 238 23.45 1.46 -0.91
C VAL A 238 22.72 0.76 0.23
N VAL A 239 21.70 -0.03 -0.06
CA VAL A 239 20.93 -0.77 0.95
C VAL A 239 21.78 -1.82 1.65
N ALA A 240 22.56 -2.61 0.90
CA ALA A 240 23.47 -3.62 1.44
C ALA A 240 24.59 -3.02 2.32
N SER A 241 24.89 -1.72 2.18
CA SER A 241 25.84 -1.03 3.05
C SER A 241 25.30 -0.77 4.47
N GLY A 242 24.02 -1.06 4.72
CA GLY A 242 23.33 -0.79 5.98
C GLY A 242 22.74 0.62 6.08
N LEU A 243 22.90 1.44 5.04
CA LEU A 243 22.27 2.75 4.97
C LEU A 243 20.77 2.59 4.63
N LEU A 244 19.92 3.30 5.38
CA LEU A 244 18.50 3.47 5.07
C LEU A 244 18.21 4.95 4.77
N PRO A 245 18.40 5.39 3.51
CA PRO A 245 18.08 6.75 3.12
C PRO A 245 16.61 7.09 3.38
N GLY A 246 16.31 8.38 3.55
CA GLY A 246 14.94 8.86 3.55
C GLY A 246 14.26 8.65 2.20
N ALA A 247 15.03 8.75 1.12
CA ALA A 247 14.56 8.50 -0.24
C ALA A 247 15.66 8.00 -1.17
N MET A 248 15.27 7.16 -2.14
CA MET A 248 16.10 6.73 -3.26
C MET A 248 15.27 6.61 -4.53
N GLU A 249 15.62 7.41 -5.54
CA GLU A 249 14.86 7.55 -6.78
C GLU A 249 15.75 7.34 -7.99
N ILE A 250 15.17 6.86 -9.09
CA ILE A 250 15.84 6.80 -10.39
C ILE A 250 15.00 7.50 -11.46
N MET A 251 15.68 8.16 -12.39
CA MET A 251 15.13 8.68 -13.65
C MET A 251 15.94 8.14 -14.84
N ASP A 252 15.25 7.74 -15.89
CA ASP A 252 15.86 7.37 -17.17
C ASP A 252 16.12 8.58 -18.09
N PRO A 253 16.76 8.41 -19.25
CA PRO A 253 17.11 9.54 -20.13
C PRO A 253 15.91 10.40 -20.57
N LEU A 254 14.75 9.77 -20.83
CA LEU A 254 13.55 10.50 -21.25
C LEU A 254 12.96 11.31 -20.08
N ALA A 255 12.90 10.73 -18.89
CA ALA A 255 12.45 11.41 -17.68
C ALA A 255 13.42 12.54 -17.27
N ILE A 256 14.74 12.31 -17.35
CA ILE A 256 15.77 13.32 -17.10
C ILE A 256 15.57 14.52 -18.03
N LYS A 257 15.45 14.28 -19.33
CA LYS A 257 15.24 15.35 -20.30
C LYS A 257 13.97 16.15 -20.02
N ALA A 258 12.84 15.47 -19.83
CA ALA A 258 11.56 16.12 -19.57
C ALA A 258 11.60 16.97 -18.30
N THR A 259 12.14 16.42 -17.22
CA THR A 259 12.21 17.11 -15.92
C THR A 259 13.19 18.27 -15.93
N GLU A 260 14.32 18.15 -16.63
CA GLU A 260 15.30 19.24 -16.79
C GLU A 260 14.72 20.41 -17.59
N GLU A 261 14.00 20.14 -18.69
CA GLU A 261 13.32 21.17 -19.47
C GLU A 261 12.22 21.90 -18.66
N ALA A 262 11.64 21.24 -17.65
CA ALA A 262 10.57 21.80 -16.83
C ALA A 262 11.07 22.53 -15.57
N ALA A 263 12.12 22.03 -14.93
CA ALA A 263 12.58 22.49 -13.63
C ALA A 263 13.94 23.21 -13.66
N HIS A 264 14.79 22.93 -14.67
CA HIS A 264 16.16 23.43 -14.76
C HIS A 264 16.98 23.15 -13.51
N ALA A 265 16.92 21.91 -13.01
CA ALA A 265 17.62 21.48 -11.81
C ALA A 265 19.10 21.16 -12.08
N GLY A 266 19.54 21.22 -13.33
CA GLY A 266 20.89 20.87 -13.77
C GLY A 266 21.13 19.38 -13.79
N TYR A 267 20.13 18.57 -14.18
CA TYR A 267 20.33 17.14 -14.39
C TYR A 267 21.23 16.87 -15.61
N PRO A 268 22.11 15.84 -15.55
CA PRO A 268 23.00 15.49 -16.66
C PRO A 268 22.22 14.85 -17.82
N LEU A 269 22.05 15.59 -18.92
CA LEU A 269 21.28 15.16 -20.10
C LEU A 269 21.91 13.99 -20.88
N ASP A 270 23.17 13.66 -20.62
CA ASP A 270 23.91 12.54 -21.23
C ASP A 270 23.95 11.29 -20.36
N ALA A 271 23.28 11.29 -19.19
CA ALA A 271 23.19 10.12 -18.33
C ALA A 271 22.24 9.05 -18.89
N GLY A 272 22.68 7.79 -18.83
CA GLY A 272 21.85 6.62 -19.13
C GLY A 272 20.90 6.26 -17.97
N GLY A 273 21.21 6.72 -16.75
CA GLY A 273 20.36 6.67 -15.58
C GLY A 273 20.84 7.65 -14.52
N LEU A 274 19.92 8.31 -13.83
CA LEU A 274 20.22 9.26 -12.76
C LEU A 274 19.58 8.77 -11.46
N MET A 275 20.41 8.50 -10.46
CA MET A 275 19.97 8.18 -9.12
C MET A 275 19.97 9.45 -8.24
N ILE A 276 18.93 9.60 -7.43
CA ILE A 276 18.80 10.63 -6.39
C ILE A 276 18.72 9.91 -5.05
N VAL A 277 19.62 10.21 -4.13
CA VAL A 277 19.60 9.68 -2.77
C VAL A 277 19.50 10.83 -1.78
N GLU A 278 18.62 10.71 -0.79
CA GLU A 278 18.50 11.69 0.28
C GLU A 278 18.61 11.03 1.65
N LEU A 279 19.58 11.50 2.42
CA LEU A 279 19.71 11.20 3.84
C LEU A 279 19.03 12.32 4.64
N GLU A 280 18.43 11.93 5.76
CA GLU A 280 17.76 12.85 6.68
C GLU A 280 17.76 12.32 8.12
N GLY A 281 17.84 13.23 9.08
CA GLY A 281 17.93 12.88 10.49
C GLY A 281 18.62 13.96 11.33
N GLU A 282 19.21 13.53 12.44
CA GLU A 282 20.08 14.34 13.30
C GLU A 282 21.38 14.69 12.55
N ALA A 283 21.87 15.92 12.73
CA ALA A 283 23.00 16.44 11.98
C ALA A 283 24.25 15.53 12.06
N VAL A 284 24.60 15.08 13.26
CA VAL A 284 25.81 14.26 13.47
C VAL A 284 25.72 12.91 12.77
N GLN A 285 24.55 12.25 12.85
CA GLN A 285 24.33 10.96 12.18
C GLN A 285 24.40 11.13 10.66
N VAL A 286 23.69 12.12 10.12
CA VAL A 286 23.61 12.34 8.67
C VAL A 286 24.97 12.65 8.07
N GLU A 287 25.85 13.41 8.74
CA GLU A 287 27.20 13.66 8.20
C GLU A 287 28.04 12.38 8.11
N VAL A 288 27.95 11.47 9.09
CA VAL A 288 28.67 10.19 9.06
C VAL A 288 28.12 9.29 7.94
N GLU A 289 26.80 9.18 7.85
CA GLU A 289 26.14 8.42 6.79
C GLU A 289 26.41 9.01 5.40
N PHE A 290 26.54 10.32 5.29
CA PHE A 290 26.80 11.01 4.03
C PHE A 290 28.18 10.68 3.46
N GLU A 291 29.23 10.66 4.28
CA GLU A 291 30.55 10.22 3.83
C GLU A 291 30.52 8.76 3.37
N ARG A 292 29.84 7.89 4.13
CA ARG A 292 29.66 6.49 3.76
C ARG A 292 28.89 6.33 2.44
N LEU A 293 27.82 7.12 2.25
CA LEU A 293 27.04 7.12 1.02
C LEU A 293 27.90 7.51 -0.19
N LEU A 294 28.73 8.54 -0.06
CA LEU A 294 29.63 8.97 -1.13
C LEU A 294 30.67 7.91 -1.48
N GLU A 295 31.19 7.14 -0.52
CA GLU A 295 32.05 5.99 -0.80
C GLU A 295 31.32 4.95 -1.64
N VAL A 296 30.13 4.51 -1.19
CA VAL A 296 29.35 3.48 -1.88
C VAL A 296 28.97 3.91 -3.31
N ILE A 297 28.56 5.17 -3.51
CA ILE A 297 28.23 5.71 -4.84
C ILE A 297 29.47 5.79 -5.76
N ARG A 298 30.67 6.02 -5.21
CA ARG A 298 31.90 5.97 -6.04
C ARG A 298 32.22 4.53 -6.45
N GLU A 299 32.09 3.59 -5.52
CA GLU A 299 32.32 2.16 -5.76
C GLU A 299 31.32 1.55 -6.74
N SER A 300 30.10 2.07 -6.80
CA SER A 300 29.08 1.64 -7.77
C SER A 300 29.36 2.08 -9.21
N GLY A 301 30.40 2.90 -9.44
CA GLY A 301 30.82 3.31 -10.79
C GLY A 301 30.09 4.52 -11.36
N ALA A 302 29.49 5.36 -10.50
CA ALA A 302 28.94 6.64 -10.93
C ALA A 302 30.03 7.51 -11.60
N TYR A 303 29.80 7.99 -12.82
CA TYR A 303 30.79 8.82 -13.52
C TYR A 303 30.72 10.30 -13.11
N GLN A 304 29.61 10.70 -12.48
CA GLN A 304 29.40 12.02 -11.93
C GLN A 304 28.60 11.92 -10.63
N ILE A 305 29.05 12.62 -9.60
CA ILE A 305 28.38 12.72 -8.30
C ILE A 305 28.24 14.21 -7.97
N ARG A 306 27.02 14.66 -7.64
CA ARG A 306 26.74 16.04 -7.25
C ARG A 306 25.89 16.07 -5.99
N ALA A 307 26.46 16.56 -4.90
CA ALA A 307 25.71 16.84 -3.68
C ALA A 307 25.09 18.25 -3.74
N ALA A 308 23.84 18.38 -3.31
CA ALA A 308 23.19 19.68 -3.17
C ALA A 308 23.90 20.52 -2.10
N GLN A 309 24.21 21.78 -2.42
CA GLN A 309 25.01 22.65 -1.55
C GLN A 309 24.17 23.40 -0.50
N ASN A 310 22.86 23.47 -0.70
CA ASN A 310 21.91 24.16 0.17
C ASN A 310 20.47 23.70 -0.09
N ASP A 311 19.56 24.14 0.77
CA ASP A 311 18.13 23.81 0.68
C ASP A 311 17.48 24.24 -0.63
N ALA A 312 17.92 25.35 -1.24
CA ALA A 312 17.34 25.82 -2.49
C ALA A 312 17.67 24.87 -3.65
N GLU A 313 18.92 24.40 -3.74
CA GLU A 313 19.33 23.39 -4.73
C GLU A 313 18.63 22.04 -4.47
N ARG A 314 18.57 21.60 -3.21
CA ARG A 314 17.84 20.39 -2.80
C ARG A 314 16.37 20.45 -3.24
N LEU A 315 15.67 21.54 -2.91
CA LEU A 315 14.25 21.70 -3.24
C LEU A 315 14.03 21.76 -4.76
N LEU A 316 14.98 22.31 -5.52
CA LEU A 316 14.92 22.33 -6.97
C LEU A 316 15.06 20.93 -7.58
N ILE A 317 16.00 20.12 -7.06
CA ILE A 317 16.15 18.70 -7.42
C ILE A 317 14.85 17.94 -7.13
N TRP A 318 14.25 18.12 -5.95
CA TRP A 318 12.99 17.43 -5.64
C TRP A 318 11.81 17.92 -6.45
N LYS A 319 11.76 19.22 -6.76
CA LYS A 319 10.74 19.79 -7.64
C LYS A 319 10.77 19.16 -9.03
N GLY A 320 11.97 18.95 -9.60
CA GLY A 320 12.11 18.24 -10.87
C GLY A 320 11.62 16.81 -10.81
N ARG A 321 12.09 16.01 -9.84
CA ARG A 321 11.70 14.60 -9.67
C ARG A 321 10.19 14.43 -9.40
N LYS A 322 9.61 15.21 -8.48
CA LYS A 322 8.16 15.16 -8.17
C LYS A 322 7.30 15.68 -9.33
N GLY A 323 7.87 16.51 -10.21
CA GLY A 323 7.21 17.03 -11.41
C GLY A 323 7.24 16.10 -12.63
N ALA A 324 7.89 14.93 -12.55
CA ALA A 324 8.17 14.08 -13.71
C ALA A 324 6.94 13.68 -14.52
N PHE A 325 5.85 13.27 -13.86
CA PHE A 325 4.59 12.89 -14.54
C PHE A 325 4.00 14.03 -15.38
N SER A 326 4.07 15.26 -14.86
CA SER A 326 3.62 16.44 -15.58
C SER A 326 4.58 16.83 -16.70
N ALA A 327 5.89 16.67 -16.46
CA ALA A 327 6.92 16.96 -17.45
C ALA A 327 6.86 16.02 -18.66
N VAL A 328 6.60 14.73 -18.45
CA VAL A 328 6.42 13.73 -19.52
C VAL A 328 5.23 14.07 -20.43
N GLY A 329 4.20 14.77 -19.93
CA GLY A 329 3.11 15.30 -20.75
C GLY A 329 3.55 16.31 -21.83
N ARG A 330 4.81 16.78 -21.80
CA ARG A 330 5.42 17.57 -22.88
C ARG A 330 5.97 16.71 -24.02
N LEU A 331 6.29 15.45 -23.74
CA LEU A 331 6.86 14.50 -24.69
C LEU A 331 5.78 13.76 -25.47
N SER A 332 4.68 13.42 -24.81
CA SER A 332 3.61 12.59 -25.38
C SER A 332 2.23 13.15 -25.05
N PRO A 333 1.27 13.10 -25.99
CA PRO A 333 -0.09 13.55 -25.72
C PRO A 333 -0.81 12.66 -24.70
N GLN A 334 -0.48 11.37 -24.63
CA GLN A 334 -0.98 10.41 -23.64
C GLN A 334 0.12 9.46 -23.15
N TYR A 335 -0.10 8.88 -21.98
CA TYR A 335 0.65 7.73 -21.49
C TYR A 335 -0.22 6.82 -20.64
N VAL A 336 0.11 5.53 -20.62
CA VAL A 336 -0.33 4.59 -19.58
C VAL A 336 0.82 4.46 -18.59
N VAL A 337 0.53 4.52 -17.29
CA VAL A 337 1.55 4.37 -16.25
C VAL A 337 1.31 3.08 -15.50
N GLN A 338 2.30 2.20 -15.46
CA GLN A 338 2.28 1.09 -14.52
C GLN A 338 2.90 1.48 -13.18
N ASP A 339 2.61 0.70 -12.16
CA ASP A 339 3.10 0.87 -10.79
C ASP A 339 3.33 -0.52 -10.24
N GLY A 340 4.35 -1.20 -10.75
CA GLY A 340 4.69 -2.58 -10.38
C GLY A 340 5.91 -2.58 -9.47
N VAL A 341 5.99 -3.52 -8.54
CA VAL A 341 7.11 -3.64 -7.61
C VAL A 341 7.93 -4.85 -7.98
N VAL A 342 9.25 -4.75 -7.88
CA VAL A 342 10.19 -5.88 -7.94
C VAL A 342 11.12 -5.81 -6.71
N PRO A 343 11.73 -6.93 -6.28
CA PRO A 343 12.83 -6.87 -5.32
C PRO A 343 13.93 -5.90 -5.78
N ARG A 344 14.59 -5.17 -4.87
CA ARG A 344 15.65 -4.21 -5.23
C ARG A 344 16.79 -4.90 -5.98
N SER A 345 17.12 -6.13 -5.61
CA SER A 345 18.10 -7.00 -6.27
C SER A 345 17.77 -7.29 -7.73
N SER A 346 16.50 -7.14 -8.13
CA SER A 346 15.99 -7.41 -9.48
C SER A 346 15.72 -6.13 -10.29
N LEU A 347 15.99 -4.94 -9.74
CA LEU A 347 15.76 -3.66 -10.43
C LEU A 347 16.51 -3.56 -11.76
N GLY A 348 17.79 -3.94 -11.78
CA GLY A 348 18.60 -3.89 -13.00
C GLY A 348 17.99 -4.74 -14.13
N GLU A 349 17.61 -5.98 -13.81
CA GLU A 349 16.97 -6.93 -14.74
C GLU A 349 15.61 -6.43 -15.22
N ALA A 350 14.79 -5.89 -14.31
CA ALA A 350 13.46 -5.37 -14.66
C ALA A 350 13.55 -4.21 -15.65
N LEU A 351 14.49 -3.29 -15.44
CA LEU A 351 14.68 -2.11 -16.29
C LEU A 351 15.20 -2.48 -17.68
N ALA A 352 16.15 -3.42 -17.77
CA ALA A 352 16.61 -3.97 -19.06
C ALA A 352 15.47 -4.66 -19.83
N SER A 353 14.61 -5.39 -19.11
CA SER A 353 13.44 -6.06 -19.69
C SER A 353 12.40 -5.05 -20.20
N ILE A 354 12.13 -3.97 -19.46
CA ILE A 354 11.25 -2.88 -19.89
C ILE A 354 11.79 -2.19 -21.14
N GLU A 355 13.11 -1.98 -21.24
CA GLU A 355 13.73 -1.44 -22.44
C GLU A 355 13.53 -2.37 -23.66
N ALA A 356 13.70 -3.69 -23.48
CA ALA A 356 13.42 -4.67 -24.53
C ALA A 356 11.94 -4.67 -24.94
N LEU A 357 11.01 -4.54 -23.98
CA LEU A 357 9.58 -4.40 -24.26
C LEU A 357 9.28 -3.10 -25.03
N SER A 358 9.90 -1.98 -24.66
CA SER A 358 9.78 -0.71 -25.39
C SER A 358 10.16 -0.86 -26.87
N GLN A 359 11.24 -1.59 -27.16
CA GLN A 359 11.66 -1.92 -28.52
C GLN A 359 10.66 -2.86 -29.22
N LYS A 360 10.24 -3.94 -28.56
CA LYS A 360 9.25 -4.92 -29.09
C LYS A 360 7.94 -4.25 -29.50
N TYR A 361 7.41 -3.36 -28.66
CA TYR A 361 6.14 -2.68 -28.92
C TYR A 361 6.30 -1.40 -29.75
N SER A 362 7.53 -0.92 -29.94
CA SER A 362 7.83 0.37 -30.57
C SER A 362 7.08 1.53 -29.89
N LEU A 363 7.06 1.51 -28.55
CA LEU A 363 6.45 2.53 -27.69
C LEU A 363 7.53 3.07 -26.74
N PRO A 364 7.84 4.37 -26.78
CA PRO A 364 8.79 4.94 -25.82
C PRO A 364 8.28 4.79 -24.38
N VAL A 365 9.19 4.55 -23.45
CA VAL A 365 8.88 4.50 -22.01
C VAL A 365 9.76 5.51 -21.29
N ALA A 366 9.14 6.38 -20.50
CA ALA A 366 9.85 7.21 -19.54
C ALA A 366 9.71 6.60 -18.15
N ASN A 367 10.81 6.17 -17.55
CA ASN A 367 10.85 5.54 -16.24
C ASN A 367 11.23 6.56 -15.17
N VAL A 368 10.40 6.61 -14.13
CA VAL A 368 10.65 7.35 -12.90
C VAL A 368 10.16 6.49 -11.77
N PHE A 369 10.95 6.23 -10.73
CA PHE A 369 10.54 5.21 -9.76
C PHE A 369 11.19 5.33 -8.38
N HIS A 370 10.47 4.83 -7.38
CA HIS A 370 10.90 4.73 -5.98
C HIS A 370 11.83 3.52 -5.84
N ALA A 371 13.08 3.71 -6.23
CA ALA A 371 14.07 2.64 -6.31
C ALA A 371 14.34 1.99 -4.95
N GLY A 372 14.24 2.75 -3.86
CA GLY A 372 14.38 2.21 -2.50
C GLY A 372 13.32 1.18 -2.11
N ASP A 373 12.14 1.26 -2.69
CA ASP A 373 11.03 0.33 -2.43
C ASP A 373 10.86 -0.70 -3.56
N GLY A 374 11.73 -0.65 -4.59
CA GLY A 374 11.59 -1.48 -5.79
C GLY A 374 10.36 -1.15 -6.64
N ASN A 375 9.68 -0.03 -6.39
CA ASN A 375 8.42 0.34 -7.01
C ASN A 375 8.62 1.16 -8.29
N LEU A 376 8.37 0.53 -9.45
CA LEU A 376 8.59 1.01 -10.82
C LEU A 376 7.39 1.83 -11.35
N HIS A 377 7.64 2.99 -11.97
CA HIS A 377 6.63 3.69 -12.79
C HIS A 377 7.09 3.89 -14.24
N PRO A 378 6.91 2.88 -15.11
CA PRO A 378 7.11 3.06 -16.54
C PRO A 378 5.91 3.81 -17.13
N LEU A 379 6.15 5.01 -17.64
CA LEU A 379 5.18 5.80 -18.40
C LEU A 379 5.30 5.42 -19.88
N ILE A 380 4.41 4.54 -20.34
CA ILE A 380 4.33 4.06 -21.72
C ILE A 380 3.67 5.13 -22.58
N LEU A 381 4.45 5.77 -23.43
CA LEU A 381 4.03 6.92 -24.22
C LEU A 381 3.30 6.47 -25.49
N TYR A 382 2.09 6.99 -25.72
CA TYR A 382 1.31 6.68 -26.90
C TYR A 382 0.50 7.89 -27.40
N ASP A 383 0.04 7.78 -28.65
CA ASP A 383 -0.85 8.76 -29.28
C ASP A 383 -2.18 8.09 -29.61
N ALA A 384 -3.24 8.44 -28.88
CA ALA A 384 -4.58 7.88 -29.08
C ALA A 384 -5.19 8.20 -30.47
N ARG A 385 -4.59 9.13 -31.24
CA ARG A 385 -5.00 9.40 -32.63
C ARG A 385 -4.58 8.29 -33.59
N ILE A 386 -3.61 7.46 -33.18
CA ILE A 386 -3.14 6.30 -33.94
C ILE A 386 -4.00 5.09 -33.52
N THR A 387 -4.72 4.52 -34.48
CA THR A 387 -5.55 3.34 -34.26
C THR A 387 -4.73 2.20 -33.66
N GLY A 388 -5.24 1.61 -32.55
CA GLY A 388 -4.59 0.50 -31.85
C GLY A 388 -3.36 0.88 -31.02
N ALA A 389 -2.96 2.16 -30.95
CA ALA A 389 -1.83 2.56 -30.11
C ALA A 389 -2.11 2.38 -28.61
N TYR A 390 -3.35 2.63 -28.17
CA TYR A 390 -3.76 2.38 -26.80
C TYR A 390 -3.75 0.89 -26.47
N ASP A 391 -4.33 0.04 -27.34
CA ASP A 391 -4.39 -1.42 -27.10
C ASP A 391 -2.98 -2.02 -26.99
N ARG A 392 -2.03 -1.56 -27.82
CA ARG A 392 -0.62 -1.97 -27.70
C ARG A 392 0.04 -1.48 -26.41
N ALA A 393 -0.30 -0.27 -25.95
CA ALA A 393 0.22 0.27 -24.70
C ALA A 393 -0.32 -0.51 -23.49
N GLU A 394 -1.61 -0.88 -23.49
CA GLU A 394 -2.23 -1.74 -22.47
C GLU A 394 -1.63 -3.16 -22.48
N GLU A 395 -1.37 -3.73 -23.66
CA GLU A 395 -0.74 -5.05 -23.78
C GLU A 395 0.70 -5.03 -23.22
N MET A 396 1.49 -4.01 -23.56
CA MET A 396 2.81 -3.80 -22.98
C MET A 396 2.75 -3.58 -21.47
N ALA A 397 1.80 -2.78 -20.98
CA ALA A 397 1.55 -2.58 -19.56
C ALA A 397 1.27 -3.90 -18.84
N SER A 398 0.44 -4.77 -19.43
CA SER A 398 0.17 -6.10 -18.89
C SER A 398 1.43 -6.96 -18.84
N GLU A 399 2.27 -6.97 -19.88
CA GLU A 399 3.52 -7.75 -19.87
C GLU A 399 4.51 -7.23 -18.82
N ILE A 400 4.53 -5.93 -18.53
CA ILE A 400 5.33 -5.37 -17.44
C ILE A 400 4.83 -5.86 -16.06
N LEU A 401 3.51 -5.94 -15.85
CA LEU A 401 2.97 -6.49 -14.61
C LEU A 401 3.28 -7.98 -14.46
N ASP A 402 3.21 -8.75 -15.54
CA ASP A 402 3.58 -10.16 -15.55
C ASP A 402 5.08 -10.37 -15.25
N LEU A 403 5.93 -9.48 -15.77
CA LEU A 403 7.35 -9.42 -15.43
C LEU A 403 7.55 -9.17 -13.92
N CYS A 404 6.83 -8.22 -13.33
CA CYS A 404 6.93 -7.94 -11.90
C CYS A 404 6.55 -9.17 -11.04
N ILE A 405 5.48 -9.88 -11.40
CA ILE A 405 5.09 -11.14 -10.74
C ILE A 405 6.19 -12.20 -10.90
N GLY A 406 6.72 -12.36 -12.13
CA GLY A 406 7.76 -13.35 -12.44
C GLY A 406 9.07 -13.14 -11.67
N LEU A 407 9.39 -11.89 -11.33
CA LEU A 407 10.55 -11.51 -10.51
C LEU A 407 10.28 -11.58 -9.00
N GLY A 408 9.15 -12.14 -8.56
CA GLY A 408 8.80 -12.25 -7.14
C GLY A 408 8.25 -10.95 -6.53
N GLY A 409 7.83 -10.01 -7.37
CA GLY A 409 7.31 -8.71 -6.99
C GLY A 409 5.79 -8.65 -6.87
N SER A 410 5.24 -7.43 -7.01
CA SER A 410 3.81 -7.13 -6.89
C SER A 410 3.31 -6.35 -8.10
N ILE A 411 2.04 -6.51 -8.44
CA ILE A 411 1.39 -5.74 -9.51
C ILE A 411 1.10 -4.27 -9.12
N THR A 412 1.16 -3.95 -7.83
CA THR A 412 0.91 -2.60 -7.31
C THR A 412 1.87 -2.24 -6.19
N GLY A 413 2.38 -1.01 -6.22
CA GLY A 413 3.21 -0.43 -5.15
C GLY A 413 2.41 0.59 -4.33
N GLU A 414 1.81 1.58 -4.98
CA GLU A 414 1.09 2.67 -4.29
C GLU A 414 -0.20 3.16 -4.98
N HIS A 415 -0.46 2.81 -6.24
CA HIS A 415 -1.63 3.30 -6.99
C HIS A 415 -2.91 2.49 -6.75
N GLY A 416 -2.81 1.35 -6.04
CA GLY A 416 -3.88 0.38 -5.87
C GLY A 416 -4.09 -0.50 -7.10
N ILE A 417 -5.14 -1.32 -7.07
CA ILE A 417 -5.54 -2.26 -8.13
C ILE A 417 -6.57 -1.60 -9.05
N GLY A 418 -7.58 -0.96 -8.48
CA GLY A 418 -8.64 -0.28 -9.20
C GLY A 418 -9.33 -1.14 -10.27
N MET A 419 -9.58 -0.55 -11.43
CA MET A 419 -10.08 -1.26 -12.61
C MET A 419 -8.93 -1.81 -13.46
N GLU A 420 -7.84 -1.04 -13.56
CA GLU A 420 -6.69 -1.30 -14.43
C GLU A 420 -6.08 -2.68 -14.17
N LYS A 421 -5.74 -2.99 -12.92
CA LYS A 421 -4.94 -4.17 -12.56
C LYS A 421 -5.75 -5.33 -12.03
N ARG A 422 -7.07 -5.18 -11.97
CA ARG A 422 -8.00 -6.18 -11.40
C ARG A 422 -7.88 -7.55 -12.08
N ALA A 423 -7.58 -7.57 -13.39
CA ALA A 423 -7.43 -8.82 -14.15
C ALA A 423 -6.16 -9.60 -13.79
N HIS A 424 -5.16 -8.94 -13.18
CA HIS A 424 -3.87 -9.54 -12.82
C HIS A 424 -3.84 -10.11 -11.42
N LEU A 425 -4.76 -9.73 -10.53
CA LEU A 425 -4.83 -10.29 -9.16
C LEU A 425 -4.83 -11.83 -9.12
N PRO A 426 -5.63 -12.56 -9.93
CA PRO A 426 -5.60 -14.02 -9.94
C PRO A 426 -4.30 -14.65 -10.48
N ARG A 427 -3.40 -13.85 -11.06
CA ARG A 427 -2.06 -14.30 -11.49
C ARG A 427 -1.06 -14.24 -10.32
N MET A 428 -1.28 -13.35 -9.36
CA MET A 428 -0.43 -13.18 -8.17
C MET A 428 -0.90 -14.04 -6.99
N PHE A 429 -2.21 -14.27 -6.87
CA PHE A 429 -2.82 -14.93 -5.72
C PHE A 429 -3.52 -16.24 -6.11
N SER A 430 -3.52 -17.20 -5.18
CA SER A 430 -4.24 -18.47 -5.40
C SER A 430 -5.76 -18.28 -5.36
N GLU A 431 -6.51 -19.27 -5.84
CA GLU A 431 -7.97 -19.28 -5.73
C GLU A 431 -8.45 -19.19 -4.27
N TYR A 432 -7.71 -19.79 -3.32
CA TYR A 432 -8.03 -19.72 -1.90
C TYR A 432 -7.85 -18.32 -1.32
N ASP A 433 -6.81 -17.60 -1.76
CA ASP A 433 -6.55 -16.22 -1.36
C ASP A 433 -7.65 -15.31 -1.90
N MET A 434 -7.95 -15.43 -3.20
CA MET A 434 -9.03 -14.68 -3.86
C MET A 434 -10.39 -14.93 -3.21
N ALA A 435 -10.70 -16.18 -2.88
CA ALA A 435 -11.93 -16.55 -2.17
C ALA A 435 -11.97 -15.93 -0.76
N THR A 436 -10.83 -15.84 -0.08
CA THR A 436 -10.73 -15.24 1.26
C THR A 436 -10.96 -13.72 1.20
N MET A 437 -10.30 -13.03 0.28
CA MET A 437 -10.51 -11.59 0.05
C MET A 437 -11.98 -11.29 -0.28
N THR A 438 -12.61 -12.13 -1.12
CA THR A 438 -14.04 -12.02 -1.45
C THR A 438 -14.95 -12.22 -0.24
N ARG A 439 -14.64 -13.19 0.65
CA ARG A 439 -15.41 -13.39 1.89
C ARG A 439 -15.30 -12.18 2.82
N MET A 440 -14.09 -11.62 2.99
CA MET A 440 -13.88 -10.40 3.78
C MET A 440 -14.67 -9.23 3.21
N ARG A 441 -14.60 -9.02 1.89
CA ARG A 441 -15.39 -8.00 1.20
C ARG A 441 -16.89 -8.13 1.48
N ARG A 442 -17.44 -9.33 1.35
CA ARG A 442 -18.88 -9.59 1.55
C ARG A 442 -19.32 -9.52 3.00
N ALA A 443 -18.42 -9.75 3.95
CA ALA A 443 -18.70 -9.51 5.36
C ALA A 443 -18.90 -8.01 5.63
N MET A 444 -18.14 -7.14 4.96
CA MET A 444 -18.21 -5.69 5.11
C MET A 444 -19.29 -5.03 4.24
N ASP A 445 -19.57 -5.58 3.06
CA ASP A 445 -20.60 -5.09 2.15
C ASP A 445 -21.34 -6.26 1.47
N PRO A 446 -22.37 -6.81 2.14
CA PRO A 446 -23.14 -7.94 1.63
C PRO A 446 -23.88 -7.69 0.31
N LEU A 447 -24.16 -6.42 -0.03
CA LEU A 447 -24.85 -6.04 -1.27
C LEU A 447 -23.88 -5.63 -2.38
N GLU A 448 -22.58 -5.60 -2.08
CA GLU A 448 -21.49 -5.21 -2.98
C GLU A 448 -21.79 -3.87 -3.68
N ILE A 449 -22.34 -2.89 -2.97
CA ILE A 449 -22.70 -1.56 -3.50
C ILE A 449 -21.56 -0.54 -3.41
N ALA A 450 -20.65 -0.66 -2.44
CA ALA A 450 -19.57 0.28 -2.20
C ALA A 450 -18.42 0.06 -3.21
N ASN A 451 -18.14 1.06 -4.04
CA ASN A 451 -17.15 1.01 -5.11
C ASN A 451 -17.18 -0.30 -5.93
N ARG A 452 -18.38 -0.72 -6.32
CA ARG A 452 -18.64 -2.00 -6.98
C ARG A 452 -17.73 -2.22 -8.20
N GLY A 453 -17.17 -3.42 -8.28
CA GLY A 453 -16.42 -3.91 -9.44
C GLY A 453 -14.97 -3.45 -9.52
N LYS A 454 -14.45 -2.71 -8.53
CA LYS A 454 -13.05 -2.29 -8.46
C LYS A 454 -12.28 -3.21 -7.53
N MET A 455 -10.98 -3.37 -7.78
CA MET A 455 -10.03 -4.22 -7.06
C MET A 455 -10.45 -5.69 -7.05
N LEU A 456 -11.59 -6.05 -6.45
CA LEU A 456 -12.17 -7.39 -6.51
C LEU A 456 -13.33 -7.41 -7.52
N GLN A 457 -13.43 -8.51 -8.27
CA GLN A 457 -14.59 -8.72 -9.16
C GLN A 457 -15.87 -8.93 -8.36
N VAL A 458 -17.01 -8.53 -8.92
CA VAL A 458 -18.32 -8.91 -8.38
C VAL A 458 -18.56 -10.35 -8.79
N ALA A 459 -18.75 -11.24 -7.83
CA ALA A 459 -19.03 -12.63 -8.17
C ALA A 459 -20.39 -12.73 -8.88
N GLY A 460 -20.47 -13.52 -9.96
CA GLY A 460 -21.72 -13.73 -10.69
C GLY A 460 -22.77 -14.41 -9.80
N ASN A 461 -24.06 -14.30 -10.15
CA ASN A 461 -25.16 -14.98 -9.45
C ASN A 461 -25.06 -16.53 -9.43
N GLY A 462 -24.02 -17.11 -10.05
CA GLY A 462 -23.67 -18.53 -10.01
C GLY A 462 -22.42 -18.86 -9.18
N ASP A 463 -21.67 -17.86 -8.70
CA ASP A 463 -20.50 -18.02 -7.83
C ASP A 463 -20.97 -18.27 -6.40
N ARG A 464 -21.67 -19.40 -6.22
CA ARG A 464 -21.52 -20.11 -4.96
C ARG A 464 -20.03 -20.37 -4.87
N LEU A 465 -19.37 -19.82 -3.84
CA LEU A 465 -18.13 -20.39 -3.34
C LEU A 465 -18.42 -21.88 -3.22
N SER A 466 -18.02 -22.67 -4.21
CA SER A 466 -17.95 -24.11 -4.05
C SER A 466 -17.10 -24.23 -2.81
N VAL A 467 -17.66 -24.80 -1.75
CA VAL A 467 -16.81 -25.38 -0.71
C VAL A 467 -15.84 -26.24 -1.51
N ILE A 468 -14.60 -25.77 -1.67
CA ILE A 468 -13.62 -26.45 -2.51
C ILE A 468 -13.43 -27.79 -1.81
N SER A 469 -14.14 -28.80 -2.32
CA SER A 469 -14.13 -30.14 -1.79
C SER A 469 -12.89 -30.79 -2.37
N ASP A 470 -11.75 -30.54 -1.75
CA ASP A 470 -10.51 -31.15 -2.21
C ASP A 470 -10.40 -32.58 -1.68
N GLN A 471 -10.27 -33.52 -2.62
CA GLN A 471 -10.08 -34.96 -2.38
C GLN A 471 -8.61 -35.25 -2.06
N SER A 472 -8.03 -34.58 -1.07
CA SER A 472 -6.72 -34.98 -0.55
C SER A 472 -6.91 -36.15 0.43
N SER A 473 -6.76 -37.39 -0.05
CA SER A 473 -6.60 -38.56 0.80
C SER A 473 -5.26 -38.49 1.53
N VAL A 474 -5.18 -37.68 2.58
CA VAL A 474 -4.05 -37.73 3.50
C VAL A 474 -4.19 -39.05 4.27
N ALA A 475 -3.37 -40.03 3.88
CA ALA A 475 -3.18 -41.24 4.66
C ALA A 475 -2.82 -40.81 6.09
N SER A 476 -3.52 -41.37 7.08
CA SER A 476 -3.29 -41.19 8.50
C SER A 476 -1.89 -41.68 8.89
N GLY A 477 -0.85 -40.93 8.51
CA GLY A 477 0.47 -41.01 9.10
C GLY A 477 0.36 -40.62 10.57
N GLN A 478 1.09 -41.32 11.44
CA GLN A 478 1.02 -41.23 12.90
C GLN A 478 1.16 -39.77 13.39
N LEU A 479 0.05 -39.05 13.53
CA LEU A 479 -0.01 -37.79 14.26
C LEU A 479 0.47 -38.07 15.68
N ARG A 480 1.56 -37.40 16.09
CA ARG A 480 2.03 -37.47 17.47
C ARG A 480 0.97 -36.84 18.36
N ARG A 481 0.30 -37.67 19.15
CA ARG A 481 -0.60 -37.25 20.22
C ARG A 481 0.14 -37.35 21.53
N GLU A 482 0.30 -36.22 22.20
CA GLU A 482 0.78 -36.18 23.57
C GLU A 482 -0.38 -35.78 24.49
N THR A 483 -0.46 -36.40 25.67
CA THR A 483 -1.40 -36.01 26.72
C THR A 483 -0.67 -35.09 27.68
N ASP A 484 -1.01 -33.80 27.69
CA ASP A 484 -0.46 -32.86 28.64
C ASP A 484 -1.11 -33.10 30.03
N ARG A 485 -0.30 -33.46 31.03
CA ARG A 485 -0.75 -33.67 32.43
C ARG A 485 -0.58 -32.41 33.27
N GLY A 486 -0.83 -31.24 32.69
CA GLY A 486 -0.90 -29.95 33.37
C GLY A 486 -2.14 -29.82 34.28
N LYS A 487 -2.27 -28.69 34.99
CA LYS A 487 -3.33 -28.43 35.99
C LYS A 487 -4.77 -28.37 35.43
N SER A 488 -4.95 -28.47 34.11
CA SER A 488 -6.22 -28.64 33.39
C SER A 488 -6.21 -30.03 32.77
N GLY A 489 -7.35 -30.75 32.76
CA GLY A 489 -7.45 -32.17 32.34
C GLY A 489 -6.86 -32.52 30.96
N PRO A 490 -6.84 -33.81 30.58
CA PRO A 490 -6.11 -34.29 29.40
C PRO A 490 -6.68 -33.67 28.12
N ALA A 491 -6.00 -32.64 27.61
CA ALA A 491 -6.20 -32.15 26.26
C ALA A 491 -5.27 -32.93 25.32
N ASP A 492 -5.83 -33.50 24.24
CA ASP A 492 -5.02 -34.08 23.17
C ASP A 492 -4.21 -32.94 22.53
N VAL A 493 -2.88 -33.02 22.62
CA VAL A 493 -1.96 -32.11 21.93
C VAL A 493 -1.60 -32.72 20.59
N VAL A 494 -1.74 -31.94 19.52
CA VAL A 494 -1.31 -32.31 18.17
C VAL A 494 -0.33 -31.27 17.65
N GLN A 495 0.82 -31.74 17.15
CA GLN A 495 1.89 -30.90 16.63
C GLN A 495 2.12 -31.17 15.13
N PRO A 496 1.49 -30.41 14.22
CA PRO A 496 1.66 -30.61 12.79
C PRO A 496 3.11 -30.36 12.35
N GLN A 497 3.62 -31.18 11.43
CA GLN A 497 4.96 -31.06 10.87
C GLN A 497 4.98 -30.38 9.50
N ASN A 498 3.81 -30.21 8.87
CA ASN A 498 3.65 -29.58 7.58
C ASN A 498 2.25 -28.97 7.43
N LEU A 499 2.05 -28.20 6.36
CA LEU A 499 0.78 -27.51 6.11
C LEU A 499 -0.40 -28.48 5.89
N ALA A 500 -0.16 -29.65 5.30
CA ALA A 500 -1.23 -30.63 5.05
C ALA A 500 -1.77 -31.24 6.35
N GLU A 501 -0.88 -31.60 7.28
CA GLU A 501 -1.26 -32.03 8.63
C GLU A 501 -2.01 -30.93 9.39
N LEU A 502 -1.52 -29.69 9.33
CA LEU A 502 -2.19 -28.55 9.95
C LEU A 502 -3.62 -28.39 9.41
N GLN A 503 -3.78 -28.39 8.09
CA GLN A 503 -5.08 -28.29 7.43
C GLN A 503 -6.01 -29.43 7.84
N TYR A 504 -5.52 -30.67 7.90
CA TYR A 504 -6.29 -31.83 8.34
C TYR A 504 -6.80 -31.66 9.77
N VAL A 505 -5.93 -31.25 10.71
CA VAL A 505 -6.29 -31.05 12.12
C VAL A 505 -7.33 -29.94 12.25
N VAL A 506 -7.10 -28.78 11.63
CA VAL A 506 -8.03 -27.64 11.67
C VAL A 506 -9.41 -28.00 11.09
N ARG A 507 -9.47 -28.82 10.04
CA ARG A 507 -10.73 -29.28 9.43
C ARG A 507 -11.45 -30.36 10.24
N SER A 508 -10.71 -31.18 10.99
CA SER A 508 -11.24 -32.35 11.68
C SER A 508 -11.67 -32.06 13.12
N CYS A 509 -11.26 -30.91 13.67
CA CYS A 509 -11.50 -30.57 15.07
C CYS A 509 -12.62 -29.54 15.22
N GLU A 510 -13.61 -29.86 16.04
CA GLU A 510 -14.70 -28.93 16.36
C GLU A 510 -14.24 -27.82 17.32
N ARG A 511 -13.34 -28.14 18.25
CA ARG A 511 -12.79 -27.20 19.24
C ARG A 511 -11.27 -27.30 19.26
N LEU A 512 -10.62 -26.19 18.99
CA LEU A 512 -9.18 -26.08 18.90
C LEU A 512 -8.71 -24.85 19.67
N VAL A 513 -7.58 -24.99 20.37
CA VAL A 513 -6.79 -23.86 20.86
C VAL A 513 -5.42 -23.91 20.19
N VAL A 514 -4.98 -22.80 19.62
CA VAL A 514 -3.66 -22.69 19.00
C VAL A 514 -2.64 -22.34 20.07
N ARG A 515 -1.54 -23.08 20.10
CA ARG A 515 -0.41 -22.90 21.01
C ARG A 515 0.86 -22.66 20.19
N GLY A 516 1.50 -21.51 20.42
CA GLY A 516 2.89 -21.27 19.99
C GLY A 516 3.87 -22.00 20.92
N GLY A 517 4.87 -21.29 21.46
CA GLY A 517 5.80 -21.88 22.44
C GLY A 517 5.27 -22.00 23.87
N GLY A 518 4.00 -21.68 24.11
CA GLY A 518 3.37 -21.84 25.42
C GLY A 518 3.71 -20.75 26.45
N SER A 519 4.39 -19.68 26.04
CA SER A 519 4.88 -18.60 26.93
C SER A 519 3.80 -17.90 27.77
N LYS A 520 2.51 -18.01 27.39
CA LYS A 520 1.37 -17.42 28.10
C LYS A 520 0.42 -18.43 28.76
N HIS A 521 0.77 -19.71 28.80
CA HIS A 521 -0.12 -20.75 29.35
C HIS A 521 -0.48 -20.55 30.83
N ALA A 522 0.38 -19.89 31.61
CA ALA A 522 0.06 -19.55 33.00
C ALA A 522 -1.14 -18.57 33.12
N LEU A 523 -1.49 -17.87 32.04
CA LEU A 523 -2.53 -16.83 32.01
C LEU A 523 -3.84 -17.31 31.38
N SER A 524 -3.87 -18.50 30.78
CA SER A 524 -5.05 -19.04 30.09
C SER A 524 -5.03 -20.56 30.08
N ALA A 525 -6.14 -21.20 30.46
CA ALA A 525 -6.31 -22.65 30.40
C ALA A 525 -7.22 -23.05 29.21
N ALA A 526 -6.90 -24.16 28.55
CA ALA A 526 -7.78 -24.74 27.55
C ALA A 526 -9.07 -25.24 28.21
N GLN A 527 -10.21 -25.07 27.53
CA GLN A 527 -11.48 -25.62 28.00
C GLN A 527 -11.50 -27.14 27.79
N ASP A 528 -12.26 -27.86 28.64
CA ASP A 528 -12.42 -29.31 28.52
C ASP A 528 -12.93 -29.72 27.13
N GLY A 529 -12.33 -30.77 26.56
CA GLY A 529 -12.64 -31.26 25.21
C GLY A 529 -12.09 -30.39 24.08
N THR A 530 -11.19 -29.43 24.37
CA THR A 530 -10.50 -28.64 23.35
C THR A 530 -9.18 -29.29 22.97
N MET A 531 -8.94 -29.50 21.67
CA MET A 531 -7.64 -29.99 21.18
C MET A 531 -6.61 -28.84 21.18
N VAL A 532 -5.38 -29.12 21.59
CA VAL A 532 -4.29 -28.14 21.53
C VAL A 532 -3.50 -28.35 20.25
N LEU A 533 -3.52 -27.35 19.36
CA LEU A 533 -2.69 -27.32 18.17
C LEU A 533 -1.34 -26.64 18.48
N ASP A 534 -0.29 -27.43 18.59
CA ASP A 534 1.06 -26.96 18.89
C ASP A 534 1.81 -26.58 17.61
N MET A 535 2.00 -25.29 17.37
CA MET A 535 2.59 -24.78 16.15
C MET A 535 4.11 -24.98 16.06
N ARG A 536 4.79 -25.42 17.13
CA ARG A 536 6.26 -25.57 17.14
C ARG A 536 6.79 -26.60 16.14
N GLY A 537 5.94 -27.51 15.65
CA GLY A 537 6.32 -28.44 14.57
C GLY A 537 6.51 -27.74 13.22
N LEU A 538 5.96 -26.54 13.06
CA LEU A 538 6.16 -25.67 11.90
C LEU A 538 7.18 -24.60 12.26
N SER A 539 8.44 -24.99 12.45
CA SER A 539 9.54 -24.09 12.81
C SER A 539 10.65 -24.14 11.75
N GLY A 540 11.26 -22.98 11.48
CA GLY A 540 12.38 -22.86 10.55
C GLY A 540 12.30 -21.59 9.71
N ILE A 541 13.47 -21.12 9.27
CA ILE A 541 13.61 -20.05 8.29
C ILE A 541 13.39 -20.66 6.90
N VAL A 542 12.45 -20.10 6.15
CA VAL A 542 12.12 -20.51 4.78
C VAL A 542 13.04 -19.80 3.79
N GLU A 543 13.22 -18.50 3.99
CA GLU A 543 14.02 -17.64 3.13
C GLU A 543 14.53 -16.45 3.94
N TYR A 544 15.73 -15.99 3.64
CA TYR A 544 16.26 -14.74 4.17
C TYR A 544 17.10 -14.07 3.09
N VAL A 545 16.77 -12.82 2.79
CA VAL A 545 17.45 -11.99 1.81
C VAL A 545 17.97 -10.75 2.56
N PRO A 546 19.21 -10.80 3.10
CA PRO A 546 19.75 -9.73 3.94
C PRO A 546 19.75 -8.37 3.26
N ASP A 547 20.11 -8.34 1.96
CA ASP A 547 20.18 -7.12 1.16
C ASP A 547 18.80 -6.53 0.84
N GLU A 548 17.72 -7.27 1.13
CA GLU A 548 16.34 -6.80 1.06
C GLU A 548 15.74 -6.51 2.44
N PHE A 549 16.45 -6.76 3.54
CA PHE A 549 15.89 -6.67 4.89
C PHE A 549 14.58 -7.47 5.07
N THR A 550 14.43 -8.57 4.32
CA THR A 550 13.24 -9.43 4.34
C THR A 550 13.61 -10.87 4.65
N PHE A 551 12.79 -11.52 5.47
CA PHE A 551 12.86 -12.95 5.73
C PHE A 551 11.47 -13.56 5.79
N THR A 552 11.36 -14.84 5.46
CA THR A 552 10.16 -15.66 5.62
C THR A 552 10.49 -16.79 6.60
N ALA A 553 9.64 -16.99 7.60
CA ALA A 553 9.80 -18.07 8.58
C ALA A 553 8.45 -18.73 8.92
N LEU A 554 8.50 -20.00 9.32
CA LEU A 554 7.30 -20.71 9.73
C LEU A 554 6.79 -20.19 11.10
N ALA A 555 5.47 -20.23 11.31
CA ALA A 555 4.81 -19.62 12.47
C ALA A 555 5.26 -20.14 13.85
N GLY A 556 5.78 -21.37 13.92
CA GLY A 556 6.32 -21.98 15.12
C GLY A 556 7.78 -21.60 15.43
N THR A 557 8.44 -20.84 14.57
CA THR A 557 9.85 -20.43 14.75
C THR A 557 10.00 -19.57 16.00
N PRO A 558 10.90 -19.91 16.94
CA PRO A 558 11.21 -19.07 18.08
C PRO A 558 11.73 -17.69 17.64
N VAL A 559 11.29 -16.63 18.32
CA VAL A 559 11.76 -15.26 18.04
C VAL A 559 13.26 -15.11 18.31
N SER A 560 13.79 -15.83 19.31
CA SER A 560 15.22 -15.89 19.62
C SER A 560 16.05 -16.38 18.43
N ASP A 561 15.56 -17.37 17.69
CA ASP A 561 16.28 -17.98 16.58
C ASP A 561 16.31 -17.03 15.37
N VAL A 562 15.21 -16.31 15.14
CA VAL A 562 15.14 -15.23 14.15
C VAL A 562 16.13 -14.12 14.53
N ALA A 563 16.12 -13.66 15.79
CA ALA A 563 17.01 -12.60 16.24
C ALA A 563 18.50 -12.99 16.10
N ALA A 564 18.86 -14.24 16.41
CA ALA A 564 20.22 -14.74 16.23
C ALA A 564 20.65 -14.74 14.75
N MET A 565 19.79 -15.21 13.85
CA MET A 565 20.06 -15.25 12.41
C MET A 565 20.23 -13.84 11.80
N LEU A 566 19.41 -12.88 12.24
CA LEU A 566 19.58 -11.48 11.83
C LEU A 566 20.88 -10.87 12.38
N ALA A 567 21.23 -11.16 13.63
CA ALA A 567 22.44 -10.63 14.27
C ALA A 567 23.74 -11.07 13.57
N GLU A 568 23.77 -12.26 12.96
CA GLU A 568 24.90 -12.72 12.12
C GLU A 568 25.20 -11.79 10.94
N HIS A 569 24.21 -11.00 10.52
CA HIS A 569 24.31 -10.03 9.42
C HIS A 569 24.27 -8.57 9.92
N GLY A 570 24.42 -8.36 11.23
CA GLY A 570 24.31 -7.02 11.83
C GLY A 570 22.90 -6.42 11.77
N GLN A 571 21.87 -7.26 11.58
CA GLN A 571 20.47 -6.86 11.51
C GLN A 571 19.74 -7.23 12.81
N TYR A 572 18.55 -6.67 13.00
CA TYR A 572 17.69 -6.96 14.16
C TYR A 572 16.20 -6.90 13.77
N LEU A 573 15.35 -7.57 14.54
CA LEU A 573 13.91 -7.44 14.38
C LEU A 573 13.46 -6.05 14.85
N PRO A 574 12.65 -5.32 14.09
CA PRO A 574 12.19 -3.97 14.44
C PRO A 574 11.15 -3.96 15.59
N PHE A 575 10.88 -5.10 16.22
CA PHE A 575 10.04 -5.23 17.40
C PHE A 575 10.64 -6.27 18.36
N ASP A 576 10.43 -6.08 19.65
CA ASP A 576 11.06 -6.83 20.76
C ASP A 576 10.00 -7.49 21.67
N PRO A 577 9.30 -8.52 21.21
CA PRO A 577 8.14 -9.03 21.92
C PRO A 577 8.53 -9.62 23.29
N PRO A 578 7.70 -9.47 24.32
CA PRO A 578 7.99 -10.02 25.63
C PRO A 578 8.12 -11.55 25.55
N LEU A 579 8.92 -12.12 26.43
CA LEU A 579 9.10 -13.58 26.57
C LEU A 579 9.77 -14.25 25.35
N ALA A 580 10.53 -13.50 24.54
CA ALA A 580 11.34 -14.06 23.45
C ALA A 580 12.23 -15.23 23.94
N ASP A 581 12.98 -15.02 25.02
CA ASP A 581 13.85 -16.04 25.64
C ASP A 581 13.07 -17.20 26.31
N ALA A 582 11.79 -16.99 26.60
CA ALA A 582 10.91 -18.03 27.15
C ALA A 582 10.16 -18.81 26.04
N GLY A 583 10.67 -18.76 24.80
CA GLY A 583 10.17 -19.51 23.67
C GLY A 583 8.97 -18.89 22.97
N ALA A 584 8.78 -17.57 23.03
CA ALA A 584 7.79 -16.91 22.17
C ALA A 584 8.09 -17.23 20.69
N THR A 585 7.08 -17.63 19.94
CA THR A 585 7.21 -17.92 18.51
C THR A 585 6.75 -16.75 17.68
N LEU A 586 7.26 -16.64 16.46
CA LEU A 586 6.89 -15.59 15.51
C LEU A 586 5.38 -15.52 15.31
N GLY A 587 4.75 -16.65 14.98
CA GLY A 587 3.30 -16.72 14.74
C GLY A 587 2.47 -16.41 15.98
N GLY A 588 2.91 -16.83 17.17
CA GLY A 588 2.22 -16.49 18.41
C GLY A 588 2.31 -14.99 18.73
N THR A 589 3.44 -14.36 18.38
CA THR A 589 3.66 -12.93 18.56
C THR A 589 2.80 -12.11 17.61
N VAL A 590 2.79 -12.47 16.32
CA VAL A 590 1.97 -11.83 15.28
C VAL A 590 0.49 -11.98 15.59
N ALA A 591 0.02 -13.20 15.91
CA ALA A 591 -1.40 -13.47 16.17
C ALA A 591 -1.94 -12.72 17.39
N ALA A 592 -1.09 -12.47 18.39
CA ALA A 592 -1.47 -11.73 19.59
C ALA A 592 -1.18 -10.22 19.50
N GLY A 593 -0.71 -9.72 18.35
CA GLY A 593 -0.40 -8.31 18.14
C GLY A 593 0.60 -7.76 19.15
N LEU A 594 1.56 -8.57 19.58
CA LEU A 594 2.49 -8.16 20.65
C LEU A 594 3.57 -7.26 20.10
N SER A 595 3.82 -6.18 20.83
CA SER A 595 4.97 -5.31 20.67
C SER A 595 5.68 -5.16 22.02
N GLY A 596 6.93 -4.70 21.99
CA GLY A 596 7.75 -4.51 23.18
C GLY A 596 8.21 -3.06 23.36
N PRO A 597 9.03 -2.79 24.39
CA PRO A 597 9.45 -1.44 24.75
C PRO A 597 10.34 -0.74 23.71
N GLY A 598 10.91 -1.46 22.74
CA GLY A 598 11.71 -0.89 21.64
C GLY A 598 10.91 -0.25 20.51
N ARG A 599 9.58 -0.26 20.60
CA ARG A 599 8.63 0.28 19.59
C ARG A 599 8.53 1.81 19.55
#